data_AF-A0A7X8VFJ4-F1
#
_entry.id   AF-A0A7X8VFJ4-F1
#
_cell.length_a   1.000
_cell.length_b   1.000
_cell.length_c   1.000
_cell.angle_alpha   90.00
_cell.angle_beta   90.00
_cell.angle_gamma   90.00
#
_symmetry.space_group_name_H-M   'P 1'
#
loop_
_entity.id
_entity.type
_entity.pdbx_description
1 polymer ?
#
loop_
_entity_poly.entity_id
_entity_poly.type
_entity_poly.pdbx_seq_one_letter_code
_entity_poly.pdbx_strand_id
1 'polypeptide(L)'
;MANIKDMKVNQPTNRFYGSLPKIGIRPTIDGRRRGVRESLEEKTMEMARNVAKFLEENLRHPNGMPVECVIADTCIGGVAEAAMAAEKFEREGVGVSITVTRCWCYGSETMDMNP
;
A
#
# COMPACT_ATOMS: atom_id res chain seq x y z
N MET A 1 -38.12 -15.92 -7.26
CA MET A 1 -36.96 -15.31 -6.59
C MET A 1 -37.16 -15.47 -5.09
N ALA A 2 -36.21 -16.07 -4.38
CA ALA A 2 -36.31 -16.17 -2.92
C ALA A 2 -36.32 -14.76 -2.31
N ASN A 3 -37.22 -14.51 -1.35
CA ASN A 3 -37.30 -13.23 -0.66
C ASN A 3 -36.14 -13.13 0.35
N ILE A 4 -35.08 -12.45 -0.06
CA ILE A 4 -33.80 -12.36 0.67
C ILE A 4 -33.85 -11.32 1.82
N LYS A 5 -34.96 -10.57 1.93
CA LYS A 5 -35.09 -9.46 2.89
C LYS A 5 -34.99 -9.91 4.36
N ASP A 6 -35.32 -11.16 4.65
CA ASP A 6 -35.34 -11.70 6.01
C ASP A 6 -34.10 -12.58 6.33
N MET A 7 -33.09 -12.62 5.44
CA MET A 7 -31.86 -13.36 5.71
C MET A 7 -30.99 -12.62 6.74
N LYS A 8 -30.70 -13.29 7.85
CA LYS A 8 -29.76 -12.79 8.87
C LYS A 8 -28.33 -12.77 8.30
N VAL A 9 -27.81 -11.57 8.01
CA VAL A 9 -26.42 -11.37 7.58
C VAL A 9 -25.53 -11.10 8.79
N ASN A 10 -24.43 -11.84 8.91
CA ASN A 10 -23.42 -11.56 9.92
C ASN A 10 -22.59 -10.34 9.51
N GLN A 11 -22.42 -9.39 10.42
CA GLN A 11 -21.58 -8.22 10.17
C GLN A 11 -20.10 -8.61 10.09
N PRO A 12 -19.29 -7.93 9.26
CA PRO A 12 -17.84 -8.08 9.28
C PRO A 12 -17.26 -7.87 10.67
N THR A 13 -16.43 -8.80 11.13
CA THR A 13 -15.85 -8.71 12.48
C THR A 13 -14.56 -9.52 12.57
N ASN A 14 -13.52 -8.96 13.21
CA ASN A 14 -12.29 -9.69 13.44
C ASN A 14 -12.46 -10.72 14.57
N ARG A 15 -12.38 -12.00 14.22
CA ARG A 15 -12.47 -13.13 15.16
C ARG A 15 -11.14 -13.83 15.40
N PHE A 16 -10.09 -13.43 14.67
CA PHE A 16 -8.77 -14.04 14.75
C PHE A 16 -7.92 -13.27 15.76
N TYR A 17 -6.90 -13.93 16.32
CA TYR A 17 -5.93 -13.28 17.20
C TYR A 17 -5.02 -12.35 16.38
N GLY A 18 -4.77 -11.15 16.89
CA GLY A 18 -3.91 -10.15 16.26
C GLY A 18 -4.63 -9.19 15.30
N SER A 19 -3.85 -8.31 14.69
CA SER A 19 -4.30 -7.39 13.63
C SER A 19 -4.39 -8.11 12.28
N LEU A 20 -5.28 -7.65 11.42
CA LEU A 20 -5.33 -8.13 10.03
C LEU A 20 -4.10 -7.59 9.27
N PRO A 21 -3.51 -8.38 8.35
CA PRO A 21 -2.35 -7.93 7.59
C PRO A 21 -2.75 -6.79 6.65
N LYS A 22 -1.92 -5.76 6.58
CA LYS A 22 -2.13 -4.62 5.67
C LYS A 22 -1.31 -4.77 4.38
N ILE A 23 -1.68 -3.99 3.36
CA ILE A 23 -0.95 -3.91 2.09
C ILE A 23 -0.07 -2.65 2.11
N GLY A 24 1.25 -2.81 2.00
CA GLY A 24 2.18 -1.70 1.89
C GLY A 24 2.30 -1.21 0.45
N ILE A 25 2.22 0.10 0.22
CA ILE A 25 2.40 0.69 -1.12
C ILE A 25 3.63 1.59 -1.14
N ARG A 26 4.58 1.26 -2.01
CA ARG A 26 5.90 1.88 -2.15
C ARG A 26 5.96 2.72 -3.43
N PRO A 27 5.63 4.02 -3.41
CA PRO A 27 5.83 4.91 -4.55
C PRO A 27 7.33 5.13 -4.78
N THR A 28 7.91 4.53 -5.81
CA THR A 28 9.34 4.72 -6.16
C THR A 28 9.50 5.79 -7.23
N ILE A 29 10.57 6.58 -7.13
CA ILE A 29 10.80 7.77 -7.97
C ILE A 29 12.27 7.88 -8.39
N ASP A 30 12.52 8.62 -9.47
CA ASP A 30 13.88 9.05 -9.82
C ASP A 30 14.43 9.98 -8.73
N GLY A 31 15.57 9.61 -8.12
CA GLY A 31 16.19 10.39 -7.05
C GLY A 31 16.89 11.68 -7.50
N ARG A 32 17.03 11.94 -8.81
CA ARG A 32 17.68 13.16 -9.34
C ARG A 32 16.84 14.39 -9.01
N ARG A 33 17.43 15.31 -8.26
CA ARG A 33 16.81 16.61 -7.93
C ARG A 33 17.06 17.65 -9.02
N ARG A 34 16.62 18.89 -8.79
CA ARG A 34 16.79 20.04 -9.70
C ARG A 34 15.93 19.93 -10.96
N GLY A 35 14.72 19.39 -10.81
CA GLY A 35 13.65 19.43 -11.80
C GLY A 35 13.08 18.07 -12.16
N VAL A 36 13.88 17.00 -12.08
CA VAL A 36 13.42 15.65 -12.46
C VAL A 36 12.45 15.12 -11.41
N ARG A 37 12.92 14.88 -10.18
CA ARG A 37 12.10 14.37 -9.08
C ARG A 37 10.90 15.27 -8.79
N GLU A 38 11.12 16.57 -8.70
CA GLU A 38 10.10 17.56 -8.36
C GLU A 38 8.91 17.54 -9.35
N SER A 39 9.16 17.20 -10.62
CA SER A 39 8.11 17.10 -11.66
C SER A 39 7.29 15.80 -11.60
N LEU A 40 7.72 14.82 -10.80
CA LEU A 40 7.17 13.46 -10.75
C LEU A 40 6.55 13.10 -9.39
N GLU A 41 6.88 13.82 -8.31
CA GLU A 41 6.43 13.55 -6.94
C GLU A 41 4.90 13.38 -6.84
N GLU A 42 4.14 14.37 -7.28
CA GLU A 42 2.67 14.37 -7.16
C GLU A 42 2.04 13.18 -7.91
N LYS A 43 2.46 12.95 -9.16
CA LYS A 43 1.94 11.88 -10.01
C LYS A 43 2.29 10.49 -9.48
N THR A 44 3.48 10.34 -8.88
CA THR A 44 3.93 9.07 -8.31
C THR A 44 3.15 8.76 -7.03
N MET A 45 2.94 9.75 -6.17
CA MET A 45 2.14 9.60 -4.96
C MET A 45 0.65 9.38 -5.27
N GLU A 46 0.11 10.06 -6.28
CA GLU A 46 -1.26 9.85 -6.75
C GLU A 46 -1.46 8.42 -7.26
N MET A 47 -0.49 7.84 -7.98
CA MET A 47 -0.53 6.44 -8.39
C MET A 47 -0.62 5.50 -7.18
N ALA A 48 0.13 5.75 -6.11
CA ALA A 48 0.05 4.96 -4.88
C ALA A 48 -1.33 5.07 -4.20
N ARG A 49 -1.89 6.28 -4.12
CA ARG A 49 -3.24 6.52 -3.56
C ARG A 49 -4.33 5.84 -4.39
N ASN A 50 -4.22 5.85 -5.71
CA ASN A 50 -5.18 5.20 -6.60
C ASN A 50 -5.16 3.68 -6.44
N VAL A 51 -3.97 3.08 -6.27
CA VAL A 51 -3.85 1.64 -5.97
C VAL A 51 -4.42 1.31 -4.59
N ALA A 52 -4.14 2.11 -3.56
CA ALA A 52 -4.73 1.93 -2.23
C ALA A 52 -6.26 1.90 -2.32
N LYS A 53 -6.84 2.96 -2.89
CA LYS A 53 -8.29 3.09 -3.06
C LYS A 53 -8.88 1.90 -3.82
N PHE A 54 -8.27 1.51 -4.94
CA PHE A 54 -8.74 0.37 -5.72
C PHE A 54 -8.76 -0.92 -4.89
N LEU A 55 -7.71 -1.20 -4.12
CA LEU A 55 -7.63 -2.41 -3.31
C LEU A 55 -8.64 -2.39 -2.16
N GLU A 56 -8.75 -1.27 -1.43
CA GLU A 56 -9.70 -1.11 -0.32
C GLU A 56 -11.16 -1.21 -0.78
N GLU A 57 -11.48 -0.71 -1.97
CA GLU A 57 -12.82 -0.80 -2.55
C GLU A 57 -13.19 -2.23 -2.98
N ASN A 58 -12.23 -2.99 -3.51
CA ASN A 58 -12.49 -4.25 -4.20
C ASN A 58 -12.13 -5.53 -3.43
N LEU A 59 -11.28 -5.45 -2.40
CA LEU A 59 -10.83 -6.62 -1.63
C LEU A 59 -11.34 -6.60 -0.20
N ARG A 60 -11.62 -7.80 0.32
CA ARG A 60 -12.03 -8.05 1.71
C ARG A 60 -11.18 -9.17 2.28
N HIS A 61 -10.89 -9.08 3.58
CA HIS A 61 -10.36 -10.21 4.34
C HIS A 61 -11.43 -11.33 4.44
N PRO A 62 -11.03 -12.57 4.79
CA PRO A 62 -11.97 -13.68 4.97
C PRO A 62 -13.08 -13.43 6.00
N ASN A 63 -12.89 -12.46 6.90
CA ASN A 63 -13.85 -12.05 7.91
C ASN A 63 -14.83 -10.95 7.43
N GLY A 64 -14.75 -10.56 6.15
CA GLY A 64 -15.60 -9.56 5.50
C GLY A 64 -15.16 -8.11 5.66
N MET A 65 -14.12 -7.82 6.46
CA MET A 65 -13.60 -6.44 6.62
C MET A 65 -12.83 -6.01 5.37
N PRO A 66 -12.87 -4.73 4.97
CA PRO A 66 -12.00 -4.22 3.91
C PRO A 66 -10.53 -4.43 4.27
N VAL A 67 -9.72 -4.68 3.24
CA VAL A 67 -8.25 -4.60 3.41
C VAL A 67 -7.89 -3.16 3.71
N GLU A 68 -6.78 -2.95 4.43
CA GLU A 68 -6.22 -1.64 4.70
C GLU A 68 -4.89 -1.48 3.96
N CYS A 69 -4.65 -0.30 3.39
CA CYS A 69 -3.39 0.02 2.74
C CYS A 69 -2.56 1.00 3.57
N VAL A 70 -1.23 0.83 3.55
CA VAL A 70 -0.25 1.71 4.18
C VAL A 70 0.68 2.23 3.10
N ILE A 71 0.63 3.53 2.84
CA ILE A 71 1.51 4.16 1.84
C ILE A 71 2.78 4.68 2.54
N ALA A 72 3.95 4.54 1.92
CA ALA A 72 5.17 5.18 2.40
C ALA A 72 4.99 6.72 2.54
N ASP A 73 5.62 7.32 3.55
CA ASP A 73 5.43 8.76 3.84
C ASP A 73 5.96 9.68 2.73
N THR A 74 6.96 9.22 2.00
CA THR A 74 7.57 9.92 0.87
C THR A 74 7.69 8.99 -0.33
N CYS A 75 7.88 9.56 -1.52
CA CYS A 75 8.40 8.76 -2.63
C CYS A 75 9.81 8.24 -2.30
N ILE A 76 10.14 7.05 -2.80
CA ILE A 76 11.37 6.32 -2.52
C ILE A 76 12.30 6.46 -3.74
N GLY A 77 13.26 7.36 -3.63
CA GLY A 77 14.29 7.61 -4.63
C GLY A 77 15.67 7.02 -4.28
N GLY A 78 15.81 6.38 -3.13
CA GLY A 78 17.03 5.68 -2.72
C GLY A 78 16.90 4.95 -1.39
N VAL A 79 18.03 4.41 -0.91
CA VAL A 79 18.07 3.47 0.23
C VAL A 79 17.56 4.04 1.54
N ALA A 80 17.78 5.33 1.82
CA ALA A 80 17.31 5.97 3.05
C ALA A 80 15.77 5.99 3.13
N GLU A 81 15.11 6.32 2.02
CA GLU A 81 13.65 6.34 1.93
C GLU A 81 13.07 4.93 1.90
N ALA A 82 13.76 3.98 1.27
CA ALA A 82 13.39 2.57 1.30
C ALA A 82 13.40 2.01 2.74
N ALA A 83 14.43 2.35 3.54
CA ALA A 83 14.53 1.95 4.94
C ALA A 83 13.43 2.60 5.81
N MET A 84 13.11 3.88 5.59
CA MET A 84 12.00 4.54 6.29
C MET A 84 10.64 3.88 5.98
N ALA A 85 10.42 3.50 4.72
CA ALA A 85 9.21 2.77 4.33
C ALA A 85 9.14 1.39 4.99
N ALA A 86 10.25 0.65 5.04
CA ALA A 86 10.32 -0.65 5.70
C ALA A 86 9.99 -0.55 7.21
N GLU A 87 10.59 0.40 7.92
CA GLU A 87 10.33 0.65 9.35
C GLU A 87 8.85 1.02 9.62
N LYS A 88 8.25 1.85 8.75
CA LYS A 88 6.81 2.14 8.84
C LYS A 88 5.98 0.87 8.64
N PHE A 89 6.30 0.08 7.63
CA PHE A 89 5.53 -1.09 7.24
C PHE A 89 5.58 -2.19 8.31
N GLU A 90 6.74 -2.40 8.93
CA GLU A 90 6.92 -3.33 10.04
C GLU A 90 6.03 -2.94 11.22
N ARG A 91 6.06 -1.67 11.64
CA ARG A 91 5.22 -1.16 12.75
C ARG A 91 3.73 -1.21 12.46
N GLU A 92 3.34 -1.06 11.20
CA GLU A 92 1.93 -1.07 10.77
C GLU A 92 1.37 -2.48 10.51
N GLY A 93 2.19 -3.54 10.61
CA GLY A 93 1.76 -4.90 10.34
C GLY A 93 1.45 -5.16 8.88
N VAL A 94 2.22 -4.55 7.97
CA VAL A 94 2.16 -4.84 6.53
C VAL A 94 2.64 -6.28 6.29
N GLY A 95 1.83 -7.07 5.59
CA GLY A 95 2.13 -8.46 5.27
C GLY A 95 2.45 -8.72 3.79
N VAL A 96 2.33 -7.70 2.94
CA VAL A 96 2.67 -7.75 1.51
C VAL A 96 2.92 -6.34 0.99
N SER A 97 3.88 -6.17 0.09
CA SER A 97 4.18 -4.86 -0.51
C SER A 97 3.95 -4.81 -2.03
N ILE A 98 3.50 -3.65 -2.50
CA ILE A 98 3.33 -3.32 -3.91
C ILE A 98 4.15 -2.06 -4.20
N THR A 99 5.13 -2.18 -5.08
CA THR A 99 5.91 -1.03 -5.56
C THR A 99 5.29 -0.48 -6.84
N VAL A 100 5.06 0.83 -6.89
CA VAL A 100 4.51 1.53 -8.05
C VAL A 100 5.45 2.65 -8.49
N THR A 101 5.52 2.94 -9.78
CA THR A 101 6.27 4.09 -10.31
C THR A 101 5.74 4.54 -11.66
N ARG A 102 6.03 5.81 -11.99
CA ARG A 102 5.78 6.44 -13.30
C ARG A 102 7.07 6.76 -14.04
N CYS A 103 8.23 6.35 -13.53
CA CYS A 103 9.53 6.75 -14.05
C CYS A 103 10.62 5.70 -13.78
N TRP A 104 11.83 5.97 -14.29
CA TRP A 104 13.03 5.22 -13.93
C TRP A 104 13.35 5.38 -12.44
N CYS A 105 13.80 4.30 -11.80
CA CYS A 105 14.22 4.27 -10.40
C CYS A 105 15.53 3.47 -10.27
N TYR A 106 16.28 3.70 -9.18
CA TYR A 106 17.54 2.99 -8.91
C TYR A 106 17.29 1.62 -8.29
N GLY A 107 16.82 0.67 -9.12
CA GLY A 107 16.53 -0.75 -8.81
C GLY A 107 16.82 -1.19 -7.36
N SER A 108 18.02 -1.71 -7.11
CA SER A 108 18.40 -2.29 -5.81
C SER A 108 18.43 -1.29 -4.64
N GLU A 109 18.58 0.01 -4.90
CA GLU A 109 18.54 1.03 -3.85
C GLU A 109 17.11 1.31 -3.37
N THR A 110 16.13 1.03 -4.23
CA THR A 110 14.71 1.32 -3.96
C THR A 110 13.87 0.06 -3.69
N MET A 111 14.44 -1.13 -3.89
CA MET A 111 13.70 -2.38 -3.79
C MET A 111 13.24 -2.67 -2.35
N ASP A 112 12.24 -3.54 -2.24
CA ASP A 112 11.87 -4.13 -0.96
C ASP A 112 12.76 -5.36 -0.74
N MET A 113 13.41 -5.43 0.42
CA MET A 113 14.28 -6.54 0.80
C MET A 113 13.59 -7.52 1.76
N ASN A 114 12.39 -7.20 2.24
CA ASN A 114 11.57 -8.04 3.12
C ASN A 114 10.14 -8.20 2.54
N PRO A 115 10.00 -8.79 1.33
CA PRO A 115 8.72 -8.87 0.63
C PRO A 115 7.70 -9.86 1.23
#